data_AF-A0A946MSI9-F1
#
_entry.id   AF-A0A946MSI9-F1
#
_cell.length_a   1.000
_cell.length_b   1.000
_cell.length_c   1.000
_cell.angle_alpha   90.00
_cell.angle_beta   90.00
_cell.angle_gamma   90.00
#
_symmetry.space_group_name_H-M   'P 1'
#
loop_
_entity.id
_entity.type
_entity.pdbx_description
1 polymer ?
#
loop_
_entity_poly.entity_id
_entity_poly.type
_entity_poly.pdbx_seq_one_letter_code
_entity_poly.pdbx_strand_id
1 'polypeptide(L)'
;MLKLDEFIPLTAGNCAQWGSDTRVVSGLEHVLAAPSGLLAAQRLALVDVINAGAWILVVVLLEIDVRVLTRWDDLSRYAVHIWKGAKLMLYTTLIVAAIFWGFKGNFLDFWDAALWLFAFVFIELNVFEWQQEIRDDPDGSQPDV
;
A
#
# COMPACT_ATOMS: atom_id res chain seq x y z
N MET A 1 -7.38 8.86 24.50
CA MET A 1 -8.30 8.27 23.51
C MET A 1 -7.74 6.91 23.17
N LEU A 2 -8.59 5.88 23.17
CA LEU A 2 -8.18 4.53 22.74
C LEU A 2 -7.88 4.55 21.24
N LYS A 3 -6.86 3.82 20.81
CA LYS A 3 -6.63 3.56 19.39
C LYS A 3 -7.67 2.56 18.87
N LEU A 4 -7.91 2.55 17.56
CA LEU A 4 -8.99 1.75 16.95
C LEU A 4 -8.76 0.23 17.08
N ASP A 5 -7.51 -0.15 17.28
CA ASP A 5 -6.92 -1.47 17.37
C ASP A 5 -6.68 -1.92 18.84
N GLU A 6 -7.08 -1.09 19.81
CA GLU A 6 -6.94 -1.37 21.23
C GLU A 6 -8.28 -1.76 21.85
N PHE A 7 -8.35 -3.00 22.37
CA PHE A 7 -9.55 -3.53 23.01
C PHE A 7 -9.38 -3.51 24.53
N ILE A 8 -10.36 -2.93 25.23
CA ILE A 8 -10.43 -3.00 26.70
C ILE A 8 -11.42 -4.10 27.08
N PRO A 9 -11.11 -4.93 28.09
CA PRO A 9 -12.09 -5.88 28.63
C PRO A 9 -13.34 -5.16 29.14
N LEU A 10 -14.51 -5.73 28.84
CA LEU A 10 -15.78 -5.25 29.37
C LEU A 10 -15.83 -5.54 30.89
N THR A 11 -16.04 -4.51 31.70
CA THR A 11 -16.14 -4.56 33.17
C THR A 11 -17.46 -3.94 33.61
N ALA A 12 -17.95 -4.27 34.81
CA ALA A 12 -19.18 -3.68 35.32
C ALA A 12 -19.13 -2.14 35.39
N GLY A 13 -17.94 -1.55 35.61
CA GLY A 13 -17.74 -0.10 35.68
C GLY A 13 -17.74 0.61 34.33
N ASN A 14 -17.21 -0.02 33.27
CA ASN A 14 -17.26 0.56 31.93
C ASN A 14 -18.59 0.26 31.21
N CYS A 15 -19.28 -0.84 31.53
CA CYS A 15 -20.59 -1.17 30.99
C CYS A 15 -21.64 -0.06 31.21
N ALA A 16 -21.59 0.61 32.37
CA ALA A 16 -22.48 1.74 32.68
C ALA A 16 -22.28 2.98 31.78
N GLN A 17 -21.15 3.07 31.07
CA GLN A 17 -20.85 4.17 30.15
C GLN A 17 -21.37 3.90 28.72
N TRP A 18 -21.87 2.71 28.45
CA TRP A 18 -22.30 2.29 27.10
C TRP A 18 -23.81 2.49 26.96
N GLY A 19 -24.23 3.22 25.94
CA GLY A 19 -25.64 3.51 25.67
C GLY A 19 -26.38 2.36 24.96
N SER A 20 -27.70 2.51 24.83
CA SER A 20 -28.60 1.54 24.18
C SER A 20 -28.31 1.28 22.69
N ASP A 21 -27.44 2.07 22.07
CA ASP A 21 -27.11 1.98 20.64
C ASP A 21 -25.78 1.23 20.39
N THR A 22 -25.30 0.50 21.40
CA THR A 22 -24.14 -0.39 21.29
C THR A 22 -24.44 -1.51 20.29
N ARG A 23 -23.57 -1.70 19.30
CA ARG A 23 -23.73 -2.74 18.28
C ARG A 23 -22.74 -3.88 18.53
N VAL A 24 -23.23 -5.10 18.45
CA VAL A 24 -22.40 -6.31 18.40
C VAL A 24 -21.81 -6.40 17.00
N VAL A 25 -20.49 -6.56 16.91
CA VAL A 25 -19.82 -6.81 15.63
C VAL A 25 -20.02 -8.27 15.25
N SER A 26 -20.97 -8.56 14.37
CA SER A 26 -21.18 -9.90 13.82
C SER A 26 -19.92 -10.35 13.05
N GLY A 27 -19.20 -11.35 13.56
CA GLY A 27 -17.98 -11.89 12.94
C GLY A 27 -16.73 -11.88 13.84
N LEU A 28 -16.74 -11.13 14.94
CA LEU A 28 -15.73 -11.25 16.02
C LEU A 28 -16.44 -11.73 17.30
N GLU A 29 -15.96 -12.82 17.89
CA GLU A 29 -16.46 -13.25 19.20
C GLU A 29 -16.09 -12.19 20.26
N HIS A 30 -17.08 -11.77 21.06
CA HIS A 30 -16.90 -10.89 22.22
C HIS A 30 -16.44 -9.43 21.97
N VAL A 31 -16.68 -8.86 20.78
CA VAL A 31 -16.38 -7.44 20.52
C VAL A 31 -17.66 -6.59 20.41
N LEU A 32 -17.77 -5.61 21.31
CA LEU A 32 -18.79 -4.56 21.28
C LEU A 32 -18.13 -3.27 20.80
N ALA A 33 -18.81 -2.52 19.93
CA ALA A 33 -18.30 -1.25 19.44
C ALA A 33 -19.39 -0.17 19.46
N ALA A 34 -18.99 1.04 19.84
CA ALA A 34 -19.82 2.22 19.62
C ALA A 34 -19.95 2.50 18.11
N PRO A 35 -21.08 3.03 17.62
CA PRO A 35 -21.31 3.27 16.19
C PRO A 35 -20.21 4.11 15.52
N SER A 36 -19.66 5.09 16.23
CA SER A 36 -18.58 5.95 15.76
C SER A 36 -17.24 5.22 15.63
N GLY A 37 -16.94 4.29 16.55
CA GLY A 37 -15.74 3.45 16.49
C GLY A 37 -15.82 2.43 15.34
N LEU A 38 -17.00 1.86 15.11
CA LEU A 38 -17.24 0.90 14.04
C LEU A 38 -17.05 1.52 12.64
N LEU A 39 -17.56 2.75 12.44
CA LEU A 39 -17.36 3.50 11.20
C LEU A 39 -15.88 3.82 10.98
N ALA A 40 -15.17 4.17 12.04
CA ALA A 40 -13.75 4.48 11.96
C ALA A 40 -12.92 3.23 11.59
N ALA A 41 -13.23 2.08 12.19
CA ALA A 41 -12.61 0.80 11.86
C ALA A 41 -12.89 0.37 10.41
N GLN A 42 -14.13 0.54 9.92
CA GLN A 42 -14.45 0.25 8.51
C GLN A 42 -13.67 1.14 7.53
N ARG A 43 -13.50 2.43 7.85
CA ARG A 43 -12.67 3.33 7.03
C ARG A 43 -11.22 2.90 7.02
N LEU A 44 -10.69 2.46 8.16
CA LEU A 44 -9.33 1.91 8.25
C LEU A 44 -9.21 0.67 7.36
N ALA A 45 -10.15 -0.28 7.47
CA ALA A 45 -10.16 -1.49 6.64
C ALA A 45 -10.29 -1.20 5.13
N LEU A 46 -11.06 -0.17 4.74
CA LEU A 46 -11.11 0.26 3.33
C LEU A 46 -9.77 0.81 2.85
N VAL A 47 -9.05 1.56 3.69
CA VAL A 47 -7.69 2.02 3.37
C VAL A 47 -6.76 0.83 3.18
N ASP A 48 -6.88 -0.22 4.00
CA ASP A 48 -6.06 -1.43 3.87
C ASP A 48 -6.32 -2.16 2.55
N VAL A 49 -7.59 -2.29 2.12
CA VAL A 49 -7.94 -2.90 0.83
C VAL A 49 -7.39 -2.08 -0.35
N ILE A 50 -7.52 -0.75 -0.30
CA ILE A 50 -6.99 0.14 -1.35
C ILE A 50 -5.47 0.05 -1.39
N ASN A 51 -4.82 0.05 -0.23
CA ASN A 51 -3.38 -0.04 -0.10
C ASN A 51 -2.84 -1.36 -0.67
N ALA A 52 -3.42 -2.49 -0.29
CA ALA A 52 -3.06 -3.79 -0.85
C ALA A 52 -3.30 -3.86 -2.38
N GLY A 53 -4.41 -3.30 -2.86
CA GLY A 53 -4.70 -3.21 -4.30
C GLY A 53 -3.69 -2.35 -5.05
N ALA A 54 -3.28 -1.22 -4.49
CA ALA A 54 -2.24 -0.36 -5.06
C ALA A 54 -0.89 -1.08 -5.13
N TRP A 55 -0.51 -1.83 -4.10
CA TRP A 55 0.71 -2.64 -4.10
C TRP A 55 0.70 -3.70 -5.20
N ILE A 56 -0.41 -4.44 -5.35
CA ILE A 56 -0.55 -5.41 -6.44
C ILE A 56 -0.40 -4.73 -7.79
N LEU A 57 -1.02 -3.55 -7.98
CA LEU A 57 -0.91 -2.82 -9.23
C LEU A 57 0.55 -2.38 -9.49
N VAL A 58 1.27 -1.90 -8.47
CA VAL A 58 2.70 -1.55 -8.57
C VAL A 58 3.53 -2.75 -9.03
N VAL A 59 3.33 -3.94 -8.44
CA VAL A 59 4.04 -5.16 -8.85
C VAL A 59 3.73 -5.52 -10.30
N VAL A 60 2.45 -5.46 -10.71
CA VAL A 60 2.04 -5.71 -12.10
C VAL A 60 2.68 -4.71 -13.05
N LEU A 61 2.73 -3.42 -12.70
CA LEU A 61 3.40 -2.40 -13.51
C LEU A 61 4.89 -2.70 -13.70
N LEU A 62 5.58 -3.05 -12.60
CA LEU A 62 7.00 -3.39 -12.66
C LEU A 62 7.25 -4.65 -13.49
N GLU A 63 6.41 -5.68 -13.36
CA GLU A 63 6.50 -6.89 -14.16
C GLU A 63 6.31 -6.61 -15.66
N ILE A 64 5.38 -5.70 -16.00
CA ILE A 64 5.19 -5.24 -17.38
C ILE A 64 6.42 -4.48 -17.88
N ASP A 65 6.99 -3.57 -17.08
CA ASP A 65 8.19 -2.82 -17.47
C ASP A 65 9.38 -3.74 -17.75
N VAL A 66 9.60 -4.73 -16.87
CA VAL A 66 10.69 -5.69 -17.03
C VAL A 66 10.48 -6.57 -18.27
N ARG A 67 9.24 -6.98 -18.57
CA ARG A 67 8.93 -7.91 -19.68
C ARG A 67 8.76 -7.25 -21.05
N VAL A 68 8.18 -6.06 -21.09
CA VAL A 68 7.72 -5.42 -22.34
C VAL A 68 8.61 -4.25 -22.73
N LEU A 69 9.11 -3.46 -21.77
CA LEU A 69 9.86 -2.23 -22.06
C LEU A 69 11.32 -2.49 -22.46
N THR A 70 11.90 -3.65 -22.11
CA THR A 70 13.21 -4.10 -22.65
C THR A 70 13.17 -4.45 -24.13
N ARG A 71 11.99 -4.68 -24.72
CA ARG A 71 11.85 -5.18 -26.10
C ARG A 71 11.40 -4.13 -27.11
N TRP A 72 10.91 -2.97 -26.68
CA TRP A 72 10.27 -1.99 -27.57
C TRP A 72 10.74 -0.57 -27.23
N ASP A 73 11.87 -0.17 -27.81
CA ASP A 73 12.38 1.22 -27.82
C ASP A 73 11.44 2.19 -28.57
N ASP A 74 10.47 1.64 -29.33
CA ASP A 74 9.61 2.37 -30.26
C ASP A 74 8.19 2.66 -29.72
N LEU A 75 8.01 2.60 -28.39
CA LEU A 75 6.70 2.90 -27.79
C LEU A 75 6.37 4.39 -27.95
N SER A 76 5.16 4.68 -28.43
CA SER A 76 4.64 6.04 -28.56
C SER A 76 4.91 6.87 -27.29
N ARG A 77 5.47 8.07 -27.48
CA ARG A 77 5.75 9.05 -26.41
C ARG A 77 4.54 9.28 -25.48
N TYR A 78 3.34 9.12 -26.02
CA TYR A 78 2.08 9.21 -25.27
C TYR A 78 1.89 8.05 -24.30
N ALA A 79 2.15 6.80 -24.73
CA ALA A 79 2.01 5.62 -23.88
C ALA A 79 3.02 5.63 -22.72
N VAL A 80 4.25 6.08 -22.97
CA VAL A 80 5.27 6.28 -21.91
C VAL A 80 4.79 7.30 -20.87
N HIS A 81 4.14 8.37 -21.31
CA HIS A 81 3.64 9.40 -20.40
C HIS A 81 2.48 8.89 -19.53
N ILE A 82 1.57 8.08 -20.11
CA ILE A 82 0.51 7.41 -19.36
C ILE A 82 1.10 6.48 -18.31
N TRP A 83 2.10 5.66 -18.67
CA TRP A 83 2.71 4.74 -17.72
C TRP A 83 3.38 5.45 -16.54
N LYS A 84 4.14 6.52 -16.82
CA LYS A 84 4.73 7.35 -15.77
C LYS A 84 3.66 8.00 -14.89
N GLY A 85 2.56 8.47 -15.49
CA GLY A 85 1.42 9.01 -14.75
C GLY A 85 0.74 7.98 -13.85
N ALA A 86 0.53 6.75 -14.33
CA ALA A 86 -0.06 5.66 -13.57
C ALA A 86 0.80 5.27 -12.37
N LYS A 87 2.12 5.14 -12.56
CA LYS A 87 3.07 4.90 -11.46
C LYS A 87 3.03 6.02 -10.43
N LEU A 88 3.08 7.27 -10.87
CA LEU A 88 3.02 8.43 -9.98
C LEU A 88 1.72 8.44 -9.16
N MET A 89 0.59 8.16 -9.79
CA MET A 89 -0.72 8.08 -9.12
C MET A 89 -0.72 7.00 -8.03
N LEU A 90 -0.17 5.82 -8.31
CA LEU A 90 -0.08 4.74 -7.33
C LEU A 90 0.84 5.09 -6.16
N TYR A 91 2.05 5.56 -6.42
CA TYR A 91 2.97 5.96 -5.36
C TYR A 91 2.40 7.10 -4.51
N THR A 92 1.71 8.06 -5.13
CA THR A 92 1.02 9.12 -4.39
C THR A 92 -0.08 8.55 -3.48
N THR A 93 -0.87 7.60 -4.00
CA THR A 93 -1.91 6.93 -3.21
C THR A 93 -1.33 6.18 -2.02
N LEU A 94 -0.22 5.46 -2.21
CA LEU A 94 0.49 4.73 -1.16
C LEU A 94 1.07 5.68 -0.10
N ILE A 95 1.66 6.80 -0.50
CA ILE A 95 2.17 7.83 0.43
C ILE A 95 1.02 8.42 1.25
N VAL A 96 -0.12 8.73 0.63
CA VAL A 96 -1.30 9.23 1.34
C VAL A 96 -1.83 8.20 2.34
N ALA A 97 -1.87 6.91 1.97
CA ALA A 97 -2.25 5.82 2.86
C ALA A 97 -1.29 5.69 4.06
N ALA A 98 0.02 5.75 3.82
CA ALA A 98 1.03 5.72 4.88
C ALA A 98 0.87 6.91 5.84
N ILE A 99 0.72 8.13 5.32
CA ILE A 99 0.48 9.33 6.15
C ILE A 99 -0.81 9.15 6.98
N PHE A 100 -1.87 8.61 6.39
CA PHE A 100 -3.13 8.36 7.11
C PHE A 100 -2.95 7.39 8.28
N TRP A 101 -2.19 6.30 8.10
CA TRP A 101 -1.85 5.38 9.19
C TRP A 101 -0.98 6.03 10.27
N GLY A 102 -0.05 6.91 9.90
CA GLY A 102 0.76 7.67 10.87
C GLY A 102 -0.07 8.54 11.83
N PHE A 103 -1.22 9.04 11.38
CA PHE A 103 -2.12 9.83 12.22
C PHE A 103 -3.20 9.01 12.95
N LYS A 104 -3.77 8.00 12.28
CA LYS A 104 -5.00 7.30 12.73
C LYS A 104 -4.79 5.83 13.10
N GLY A 105 -3.73 5.21 12.63
CA GLY A 105 -3.43 3.79 12.79
C GLY A 105 -2.26 3.52 13.73
N ASN A 106 -1.65 2.35 13.57
CA ASN A 106 -0.49 1.95 14.34
C ASN A 106 0.80 2.45 13.68
N PHE A 107 1.82 2.73 14.50
CA PHE A 107 3.14 3.15 14.02
C PHE A 107 3.81 2.05 13.17
N LEU A 108 3.53 0.78 13.48
CA LEU A 108 4.03 -0.38 12.74
C LEU A 108 3.54 -0.39 11.29
N ASP A 109 2.26 -0.11 11.05
CA ASP A 109 1.68 -0.14 9.70
C ASP A 109 2.28 0.97 8.82
N PHE A 110 2.46 2.17 9.39
CA PHE A 110 3.16 3.27 8.73
C PHE A 110 4.61 2.87 8.38
N TRP A 111 5.33 2.29 9.33
CA TRP A 111 6.72 1.91 9.15
C TRP A 111 6.89 0.81 8.10
N ASP A 112 6.04 -0.21 8.12
CA ASP A 112 6.01 -1.26 7.10
C ASP A 112 5.78 -0.67 5.70
N ALA A 113 4.76 0.17 5.52
CA ALA A 113 4.51 0.83 4.25
C ALA A 113 5.66 1.75 3.80
N ALA A 114 6.30 2.47 4.72
CA ALA A 114 7.44 3.32 4.42
C ALA A 114 8.64 2.49 3.93
N LEU A 115 8.96 1.39 4.61
CA LEU A 115 10.02 0.48 4.19
C LEU A 115 9.73 -0.15 2.84
N TRP A 116 8.48 -0.54 2.58
CA TRP A 116 8.07 -1.03 1.28
C TRP A 116 8.25 0.03 0.18
N LEU A 117 7.84 1.28 0.42
CA LEU A 117 8.05 2.37 -0.54
C LEU A 117 9.55 2.57 -0.85
N PHE A 118 10.41 2.56 0.17
CA PHE A 118 11.85 2.62 -0.05
C PHE A 118 12.36 1.45 -0.89
N ALA A 119 11.95 0.21 -0.56
CA ALA A 119 12.37 -0.98 -1.30
C ALA A 119 11.99 -0.91 -2.78
N PHE A 120 10.75 -0.51 -3.09
CA PHE A 120 10.31 -0.40 -4.48
C PHE A 120 11.02 0.71 -5.27
N VAL A 121 11.33 1.84 -4.62
CA VAL A 121 12.15 2.89 -5.25
C VAL A 121 13.55 2.37 -5.61
N PHE A 122 14.19 1.61 -4.71
CA PHE A 122 15.50 1.02 -5.00
C PHE A 122 15.45 -0.01 -6.13
N ILE A 123 14.43 -0.88 -6.15
CA ILE A 123 14.23 -1.85 -7.24
C ILE A 123 14.05 -1.14 -8.58
N GLU A 124 13.23 -0.09 -8.61
CA GLU A 124 12.96 0.66 -9.83
C GLU A 124 14.21 1.38 -10.36
N LEU A 125 15.00 2.01 -9.47
CA LEU A 125 16.28 2.63 -9.86
C LEU A 125 17.27 1.60 -10.43
N ASN A 126 17.38 0.43 -9.80
CA ASN A 126 18.30 -0.62 -10.25
C ASN A 126 17.87 -1.23 -11.59
N VAL A 127 16.56 -1.47 -11.79
CA VAL A 127 16.02 -1.94 -13.07
C VAL A 127 16.25 -0.93 -14.19
N PHE A 128 16.13 0.37 -13.91
CA PHE A 128 16.39 1.43 -14.90
C PHE A 128 17.87 1.54 -15.31
N GLU A 129 18.80 1.30 -14.40
CA GLU A 129 20.24 1.26 -14.68
C GLU A 129 20.56 0.08 -15.62
N TRP A 130 20.07 -1.13 -15.28
CA TRP A 130 20.24 -2.33 -16.10
C TRP A 130 19.65 -2.18 -17.52
N GLN A 131 18.49 -1.51 -17.66
CA GLN A 131 17.92 -1.20 -18.98
C GLN A 131 18.79 -0.24 -19.81
N GLN A 132 19.53 0.66 -19.17
CA GLN A 132 20.46 1.56 -19.88
C GLN A 132 21.69 0.81 -20.36
N GLU A 133 22.26 -0.06 -19.52
CA GLU A 133 23.41 -0.91 -19.88
C GLU A 133 23.13 -1.78 -21.10
N ILE A 134 21.98 -2.47 -21.16
CA ILE A 134 21.60 -3.31 -22.31
C ILE A 134 21.44 -2.49 -23.60
N ARG A 135 20.91 -1.27 -23.50
CA ARG A 135 20.71 -0.41 -24.67
C ARG A 135 22.04 0.13 -25.20
N ASP A 136 22.97 0.44 -24.30
CA ASP A 136 24.25 1.05 -24.66
C ASP A 136 25.32 -0.01 -25.05
N ASP A 137 25.17 -1.27 -24.60
CA ASP A 137 26.01 -2.42 -25.00
C ASP A 137 25.20 -3.73 -25.19
N PRO A 138 24.61 -3.96 -26.38
CA PRO A 138 23.80 -5.15 -26.64
C PRO A 138 24.60 -6.46 -26.74
N ASP A 139 25.93 -6.41 -26.90
CA ASP A 139 26.80 -7.58 -27.16
C ASP A 139 27.62 -8.00 -25.90
N GLY A 140 27.71 -7.14 -24.89
CA GLY A 140 28.45 -7.40 -23.63
C GLY A 140 27.73 -8.26 -22.59
N SER A 141 26.53 -8.76 -22.87
CA SER A 141 25.66 -9.41 -21.89
C SER A 141 25.75 -10.95 -21.84
N GLN A 142 26.69 -11.58 -22.56
CA GLN A 142 26.97 -13.00 -22.38
C GLN A 142 27.76 -13.17 -21.06
N PRO A 143 27.19 -13.73 -19.98
CA PRO A 143 28.02 -14.12 -18.86
C PRO A 143 28.88 -15.29 -19.34
N ASP A 144 30.20 -15.13 -19.26
CA ASP A 144 31.13 -16.24 -19.41
C ASP A 144 30.78 -17.30 -18.34
N VAL A 145 30.13 -18.39 -18.76
CA VAL A 145 29.91 -19.60 -17.96
C VAL A 145 31.14 -20.49 -18.04
#